data_AF-A0A7Y5WP97-F1
#
_entry.id   AF-A0A7Y5WP97-F1
#
_cell.length_a   1.000
_cell.length_b   1.000
_cell.length_c   1.000
_cell.angle_alpha   90.00
_cell.angle_beta   90.00
_cell.angle_gamma   90.00
#
_symmetry.space_group_name_H-M   'P 1'
#
loop_
_entity.id
_entity.type
_entity.pdbx_description
1 polymer ?
#
loop_
_entity_poly.entity_id
_entity_poly.type
_entity_poly.pdbx_seq_one_letter_code
_entity_poly.pdbx_strand_id
1 'polypeptide(L)'
;CAPLAHWTVAMSLVASVVASVIRTGGLGGAAARLGGASPRARRGSLAGAGLALLAVVMGGLTAKYPGAAVACRDFPLCGANPDVVRAAVHVQITHRVLAVLVVLHLIGLAVGFTRRGEPAIVRRAAMIAASLGVVQLVVAGAMIGLRLPPVLRSLHEATGVSIWIAAFALAYLARRASGAAS
;
A
#
# COMPACT_ATOMS: atom_id res chain seq x y z
N CYS A 1 14.84 11.44 -16.35
CA CYS A 1 15.50 10.94 -15.12
C CYS A 1 15.10 11.69 -13.84
N ALA A 2 14.90 13.01 -13.84
CA ALA A 2 14.55 13.79 -12.64
C ALA A 2 13.32 13.28 -11.81
N PRO A 3 12.21 12.80 -12.41
CA PRO A 3 11.02 12.41 -11.63
C PRO A 3 11.20 11.13 -10.81
N LEU A 4 12.03 10.19 -11.28
CA LEU A 4 12.29 8.92 -10.58
C LEU A 4 13.23 9.14 -9.40
N ALA A 5 14.29 9.93 -9.59
CA ALA A 5 15.21 10.29 -8.51
C ALA A 5 14.47 11.04 -7.39
N HIS A 6 13.65 12.04 -7.74
CA HIS A 6 12.83 12.77 -6.77
C HIS A 6 11.88 11.85 -6.00
N TRP A 7 11.18 10.95 -6.69
CA TRP A 7 10.26 10.01 -6.05
C TRP A 7 10.98 9.05 -5.10
N THR A 8 12.12 8.48 -5.51
CA THR A 8 12.91 7.56 -4.67
C THR A 8 13.44 8.26 -3.42
N VAL A 9 13.94 9.50 -3.55
CA VAL A 9 14.40 10.30 -2.41
C VAL A 9 13.24 10.61 -1.48
N ALA A 10 12.09 11.03 -2.01
CA ALA A 10 10.91 11.33 -1.19
C ALA A 10 10.41 10.11 -0.41
N MET A 11 10.29 8.94 -1.06
CA MET A 11 9.88 7.70 -0.37
C MET A 11 10.91 7.28 0.69
N SER A 12 12.21 7.39 0.38
CA SER A 12 13.27 7.04 1.34
C SER A 12 13.28 7.98 2.56
N LEU A 13 13.03 9.28 2.35
CA LEU A 13 12.92 10.26 3.42
C LEU A 13 11.71 9.95 4.31
N VAL A 14 10.53 9.69 3.70
CA VAL A 14 9.32 9.33 4.45
C VAL A 14 9.52 8.06 5.27
N ALA A 15 10.10 7.00 4.68
CA ALA A 15 10.43 5.77 5.40
C ALA A 15 11.38 6.03 6.58
N SER A 16 12.39 6.89 6.38
CA SER A 16 13.35 7.26 7.42
C SER A 16 12.70 8.03 8.56
N VAL A 17 11.85 9.00 8.26
CA VAL A 17 11.07 9.77 9.26
C VAL A 17 10.16 8.84 10.06
N VAL A 18 9.38 7.99 9.38
CA VAL A 18 8.48 7.02 10.04
C VAL A 18 9.27 6.08 10.95
N ALA A 19 10.40 5.55 10.46
CA ALA A 19 11.25 4.68 11.26
C ALA A 19 11.82 5.41 12.48
N SER A 20 12.29 6.65 12.32
CA SER A 20 12.81 7.47 13.42
C SER A 20 11.75 7.78 14.47
N VAL A 21 10.55 8.21 14.06
CA VAL A 21 9.41 8.47 14.96
C VAL A 21 9.04 7.21 15.73
N ILE A 22 8.99 6.05 15.07
CA ILE A 22 8.70 4.79 15.77
C ILE A 22 9.85 4.45 16.73
N ARG A 23 11.12 4.58 16.33
CA ARG A 23 12.30 4.29 17.16
C ARG A 23 12.31 5.09 18.47
N THR A 24 11.98 6.38 18.40
CA THR A 24 11.90 7.26 19.57
C THR A 24 10.70 6.98 20.47
N GLY A 25 9.77 6.13 20.04
CA GLY A 25 8.63 5.65 20.85
C GLY A 25 7.27 6.14 20.35
N GLY A 26 7.24 7.07 19.40
CA GLY A 26 6.02 7.55 18.74
C GLY A 26 5.32 6.48 17.90
N LEU A 27 4.08 6.77 17.46
CA LEU A 27 3.25 5.84 16.68
C LEU A 27 3.10 4.43 17.29
N GLY A 28 3.15 4.35 18.63
CA GLY A 28 3.09 3.08 19.37
C GLY A 28 4.40 2.28 19.40
N GLY A 29 5.52 2.88 19.00
CA GLY A 29 6.84 2.25 19.07
C GLY A 29 7.27 1.84 20.48
N ALA A 30 6.86 2.60 21.52
CA ALA A 30 7.07 2.23 22.91
C ALA A 30 6.29 0.94 23.28
N ALA A 31 5.01 0.87 22.91
CA ALA A 31 4.18 -0.32 23.12
C ALA A 31 4.67 -1.54 22.34
N ALA A 32 5.23 -1.33 21.14
CA ALA A 32 5.80 -2.41 20.33
C ALA A 32 7.00 -3.07 21.00
N ARG A 33 7.85 -2.33 21.74
CA ARG A 33 9.00 -2.91 22.48
C ARG A 33 8.57 -3.89 23.58
N LEU A 34 7.34 -3.79 24.07
CA LEU A 34 6.83 -4.68 25.13
C LEU A 34 6.06 -5.88 24.56
N GLY A 35 5.85 -5.91 23.24
CA GLY A 35 5.15 -6.98 22.56
C GLY A 35 6.06 -8.15 22.21
N GLY A 36 5.46 -9.33 22.02
CA GLY A 36 6.10 -10.52 21.44
C GLY A 36 5.48 -10.90 20.11
N ALA A 37 5.65 -10.06 19.08
CA ALA A 37 5.05 -10.33 17.76
C ALA A 37 5.71 -11.55 17.09
N SER A 38 4.89 -12.41 16.51
CA SER A 38 5.39 -13.66 15.93
C SER A 38 6.28 -13.44 14.70
N PRO A 39 7.22 -14.37 14.39
CA PRO A 39 8.00 -14.31 13.15
C PRO A 39 7.13 -14.30 11.89
N ARG A 40 5.95 -14.96 11.94
CA ARG A 40 4.96 -14.94 10.84
C ARG A 40 4.37 -13.55 10.65
N ALA A 41 4.05 -12.82 11.73
CA ALA A 41 3.56 -11.46 11.64
C ALA A 41 4.61 -10.51 11.04
N ARG A 42 5.88 -10.65 11.44
CA ARG A 42 6.99 -9.90 10.86
C ARG A 42 7.13 -10.15 9.35
N ARG A 43 7.20 -11.42 8.93
CA ARG A 43 7.34 -11.79 7.50
C ARG A 43 6.14 -11.34 6.66
N GLY A 44 4.94 -11.56 7.17
CA GLY A 44 3.71 -11.14 6.49
C GLY A 44 3.62 -9.63 6.31
N SER A 45 4.00 -8.85 7.34
CA SER A 45 4.02 -7.40 7.28
C SER A 45 5.08 -6.86 6.31
N LEU A 46 6.28 -7.46 6.29
CA LEU A 46 7.33 -7.12 5.32
C LEU A 46 6.89 -7.41 3.88
N ALA A 47 6.28 -8.56 3.64
CA ALA A 47 5.72 -8.89 2.33
C ALA A 47 4.63 -7.88 1.91
N GLY A 48 3.77 -7.47 2.84
CA GLY A 48 2.74 -6.44 2.60
C GLY A 48 3.35 -5.08 2.23
N ALA A 49 4.38 -4.63 2.94
CA ALA A 49 5.08 -3.39 2.61
C ALA A 49 5.77 -3.44 1.23
N GLY A 50 6.41 -4.56 0.90
CA GLY A 50 7.02 -4.76 -0.42
C GLY A 50 6.01 -4.78 -1.56
N LEU A 51 4.88 -5.49 -1.36
CA LEU A 51 3.80 -5.54 -2.34
C LEU A 51 3.14 -4.17 -2.53
N ALA A 52 2.91 -3.41 -1.46
CA ALA A 52 2.39 -2.05 -1.53
C ALA A 52 3.35 -1.12 -2.29
N LEU A 53 4.67 -1.24 -2.05
CA LEU A 53 5.67 -0.45 -2.78
C LEU A 53 5.61 -0.75 -4.28
N LEU A 54 5.57 -2.03 -4.64
CA LEU A 54 5.45 -2.47 -6.03
C LEU A 54 4.17 -1.94 -6.69
N ALA A 55 3.05 -1.97 -5.98
CA ALA A 55 1.79 -1.43 -6.48
C ALA A 55 1.84 0.09 -6.73
N VAL A 56 2.50 0.87 -5.85
CA VAL A 56 2.71 2.32 -6.03
C VAL A 56 3.62 2.59 -7.23
N VAL A 57 4.71 1.84 -7.39
CA VAL A 57 5.61 1.96 -8.56
C VAL A 57 4.84 1.69 -9.85
N MET A 58 4.05 0.60 -9.88
CA MET A 58 3.21 0.28 -11.03
C MET A 58 2.09 1.30 -11.28
N GLY A 59 1.55 1.93 -10.24
CA GLY A 59 0.61 3.05 -10.37
C GLY A 59 1.27 4.26 -11.03
N GLY A 60 2.49 4.60 -10.60
CA GLY A 60 3.29 5.66 -11.24
C GLY A 60 3.65 5.34 -12.70
N LEU A 61 3.93 4.08 -13.02
CA LEU A 61 4.11 3.63 -14.41
C LEU A 61 2.82 3.78 -15.22
N THR A 62 1.69 3.35 -14.67
CA THR A 62 0.36 3.48 -15.31
C THR A 62 0.02 4.94 -15.61
N ALA A 63 0.33 5.86 -14.70
CA ALA A 63 0.06 7.28 -14.87
C ALA A 63 0.90 7.92 -15.99
N LYS A 64 2.08 7.36 -16.30
CA LYS A 64 3.05 7.91 -17.26
C LYS A 64 3.10 7.17 -18.59
N TYR A 65 2.72 5.89 -18.61
CA TYR A 65 2.71 5.10 -19.82
C TYR A 65 1.56 5.56 -20.74
N PRO A 66 1.84 5.90 -22.01
CA PRO A 66 0.83 6.44 -22.92
C PRO A 66 -0.43 5.57 -23.00
N GLY A 67 -1.59 6.16 -22.73
CA GLY A 67 -2.89 5.50 -22.78
C GLY A 67 -3.20 4.55 -21.60
N ALA A 68 -2.25 4.20 -20.73
CA ALA A 68 -2.48 3.20 -19.67
C ALA A 68 -3.50 3.66 -18.62
N ALA A 69 -3.45 4.94 -18.21
CA ALA A 69 -4.38 5.50 -17.25
C ALA A 69 -5.86 5.35 -17.66
N VAL A 70 -6.14 5.45 -18.97
CA VAL A 70 -7.48 5.36 -19.56
C VAL A 70 -7.75 4.02 -20.26
N ALA A 71 -6.82 3.07 -20.15
CA ALA A 71 -6.88 1.83 -20.91
C ALA A 71 -8.09 0.96 -20.53
N CYS A 72 -8.49 0.98 -19.26
CA CYS A 72 -9.63 0.23 -18.75
C CYS A 72 -10.81 1.18 -18.47
N ARG A 73 -11.94 0.95 -19.15
CA ARG A 73 -13.15 1.79 -19.05
C ARG A 73 -14.13 1.31 -17.99
N ASP A 74 -14.02 0.05 -17.60
CA ASP A 74 -14.88 -0.56 -16.59
C ASP A 74 -14.14 -0.75 -15.26
N PHE A 75 -14.91 -1.02 -14.20
CA PHE A 75 -14.43 -1.45 -12.89
C PHE A 75 -15.45 -2.44 -12.30
N PRO A 76 -15.03 -3.57 -11.69
CA PRO A 76 -13.65 -3.98 -11.38
C PRO A 76 -12.89 -4.61 -12.56
N LEU A 77 -13.61 -5.15 -13.55
CA LEU A 77 -13.03 -5.69 -14.78
C LEU A 77 -12.56 -4.56 -15.70
N CYS A 78 -11.62 -4.81 -16.61
CA CYS A 78 -11.04 -3.74 -17.45
C CYS A 78 -11.89 -3.39 -18.68
N GLY A 79 -12.63 -4.38 -19.21
CA GLY A 79 -13.28 -4.27 -20.51
C GLY A 79 -12.28 -4.30 -21.67
N ALA A 80 -12.81 -4.18 -22.89
CA ALA A 80 -12.00 -3.96 -24.09
C ALA A 80 -11.89 -2.47 -24.39
N ASN A 81 -10.73 -2.02 -24.85
CA ASN A 81 -10.53 -0.65 -25.31
C ASN A 81 -9.68 -0.66 -26.60
N PRO A 82 -10.31 -0.57 -27.77
CA PRO A 82 -9.59 -0.60 -29.05
C PRO A 82 -8.82 0.70 -29.32
N ASP A 83 -9.09 1.77 -28.55
CA ASP A 83 -8.52 3.10 -28.77
C ASP A 83 -7.13 3.26 -28.14
N VAL A 84 -6.60 2.23 -27.49
CA VAL A 84 -5.26 2.22 -26.88
C VAL A 84 -4.46 1.01 -27.33
N VAL A 85 -3.13 1.16 -27.34
CA VAL A 85 -2.23 0.03 -27.61
C VAL A 85 -2.38 -1.07 -26.55
N ARG A 86 -2.30 -2.33 -26.98
CA ARG A 86 -2.46 -3.51 -26.10
C ARG A 86 -1.55 -3.47 -24.87
N ALA A 87 -0.32 -2.96 -25.02
CA ALA A 87 0.62 -2.80 -23.92
C ALA A 87 0.09 -1.90 -22.78
N ALA A 88 -0.66 -0.84 -23.11
CA ALA A 88 -1.27 0.05 -22.13
C ALA A 88 -2.31 -0.67 -21.25
N VAL A 89 -3.11 -1.56 -21.87
CA VAL A 89 -4.06 -2.42 -21.16
C VAL A 89 -3.33 -3.37 -20.21
N HIS A 90 -2.23 -3.99 -20.64
CA HIS A 90 -1.43 -4.88 -19.78
C HIS A 90 -0.80 -4.14 -18.60
N VAL A 91 -0.28 -2.93 -18.79
CA VAL A 91 0.23 -2.09 -17.70
C VAL A 91 -0.87 -1.83 -16.66
N GLN A 92 -2.04 -1.39 -17.11
CA GLN A 92 -3.16 -1.05 -16.23
C GLN A 92 -3.73 -2.29 -15.50
N ILE A 93 -3.88 -3.42 -16.20
CA ILE A 93 -4.30 -4.69 -15.57
C ILE A 93 -3.30 -5.15 -14.53
N THR A 94 -1.99 -5.08 -14.83
CA THR A 94 -0.95 -5.49 -13.88
C THR A 94 -1.03 -4.66 -12.60
N HIS A 95 -1.20 -3.34 -12.73
CA HIS A 95 -1.42 -2.46 -11.58
C HIS A 95 -2.68 -2.84 -10.79
N ARG A 96 -3.82 -3.08 -11.46
CA ARG A 96 -5.08 -3.49 -10.80
C ARG A 96 -4.94 -4.80 -10.04
N VAL A 97 -4.30 -5.80 -10.63
CA VAL A 97 -4.06 -7.10 -9.98
C VAL A 97 -3.20 -6.92 -8.73
N LEU A 98 -2.10 -6.17 -8.83
CA LEU A 98 -1.26 -5.86 -7.67
C LEU A 98 -2.03 -5.11 -6.58
N ALA A 99 -2.85 -4.12 -6.94
CA ALA A 99 -3.65 -3.36 -5.99
C ALA A 99 -4.64 -4.26 -5.24
N VAL A 100 -5.35 -5.16 -5.93
CA VAL A 100 -6.24 -6.14 -5.29
C VAL A 100 -5.47 -7.08 -4.37
N LEU A 101 -4.30 -7.59 -4.80
CA LEU A 101 -3.46 -8.44 -3.97
C LEU A 101 -2.98 -7.71 -2.71
N VAL A 102 -2.62 -6.42 -2.78
CA VAL A 102 -2.29 -5.61 -1.60
C VAL A 102 -3.46 -5.58 -0.63
N VAL A 103 -4.67 -5.25 -1.11
CA VAL A 103 -5.85 -5.12 -0.24
C VAL A 103 -6.20 -6.46 0.42
N LEU A 104 -6.25 -7.55 -0.35
CA LEU A 104 -6.52 -8.88 0.18
C LEU A 104 -5.46 -9.32 1.18
N HIS A 105 -4.18 -9.06 0.90
CA HIS A 105 -3.09 -9.38 1.82
C HIS A 105 -3.20 -8.60 3.13
N LEU A 106 -3.46 -7.30 3.08
CA LEU A 106 -3.62 -6.46 4.27
C LEU A 106 -4.85 -6.86 5.11
N ILE A 107 -5.98 -7.21 4.47
CA ILE A 107 -7.15 -7.77 5.16
C ILE A 107 -6.78 -9.11 5.81
N GLY A 108 -6.08 -9.99 5.10
CA GLY A 108 -5.60 -11.27 5.62
C GLY A 108 -4.67 -11.11 6.83
N LEU A 109 -3.78 -10.12 6.82
CA LEU A 109 -2.96 -9.77 7.97
C LEU A 109 -3.83 -9.27 9.14
N ALA A 110 -4.76 -8.35 8.89
CA ALA A 110 -5.60 -7.76 9.92
C ALA A 110 -6.47 -8.83 10.64
N VAL A 111 -7.10 -9.72 9.87
CA VAL A 111 -7.87 -10.87 10.39
C VAL A 111 -6.94 -11.85 11.09
N GLY A 112 -5.83 -12.24 10.45
CA GLY A 112 -4.89 -13.22 10.98
C GLY A 112 -4.22 -12.78 12.28
N PHE A 113 -3.85 -11.50 12.40
CA PHE A 113 -3.23 -10.94 13.60
C PHE A 113 -4.23 -10.84 14.75
N THR A 114 -5.49 -10.55 14.45
CA THR A 114 -6.56 -10.55 15.45
C THR A 114 -6.83 -11.96 15.98
N ARG A 115 -6.92 -12.96 15.09
CA ARG A 115 -7.13 -14.37 15.49
C ARG A 115 -5.97 -14.97 16.28
N ARG A 116 -4.73 -14.55 15.99
CA ARG A 116 -3.52 -15.04 16.66
C ARG A 116 -3.16 -14.28 17.94
N GLY A 117 -3.92 -13.24 18.30
CA GLY A 117 -3.62 -12.43 19.48
C GLY A 117 -2.29 -11.68 19.39
N GLU A 118 -1.89 -11.25 18.18
CA GLU A 118 -0.68 -10.43 18.01
C GLU A 118 -0.79 -9.11 18.80
N PRO A 119 0.34 -8.46 19.16
CA PRO A 119 0.32 -7.24 19.97
C PRO A 119 -0.67 -6.19 19.44
N ALA A 120 -1.40 -5.53 20.35
CA ALA A 120 -2.49 -4.62 20.00
C ALA A 120 -2.08 -3.52 19.00
N ILE A 121 -0.85 -3.00 19.12
CA ILE A 121 -0.30 -2.01 18.19
C ILE A 121 -0.10 -2.57 16.77
N VAL A 122 0.34 -3.81 16.64
CA VAL A 122 0.52 -4.50 15.35
C VAL A 122 -0.84 -4.77 14.70
N ARG A 123 -1.81 -5.23 15.49
CA ARG A 123 -3.20 -5.40 15.02
C ARG A 123 -3.81 -4.09 14.54
N ARG A 124 -3.70 -3.02 15.33
CA ARG A 124 -4.25 -1.69 14.97
C ARG A 124 -3.60 -1.16 13.69
N ALA A 125 -2.28 -1.26 13.57
CA ALA A 125 -1.58 -0.86 12.36
C ALA A 125 -2.04 -1.66 11.12
N ALA A 126 -2.28 -2.97 11.26
CA ALA A 126 -2.82 -3.79 10.16
C ALA A 126 -4.26 -3.40 9.79
N MET A 127 -5.12 -3.12 10.77
CA MET A 127 -6.49 -2.62 10.53
C MET A 127 -6.50 -1.28 9.80
N ILE A 128 -5.61 -0.34 10.17
CA ILE A 128 -5.49 0.96 9.50
C ILE A 128 -5.06 0.75 8.04
N ALA A 129 -4.02 -0.05 7.79
CA ALA A 129 -3.54 -0.32 6.44
C ALA A 129 -4.63 -1.01 5.58
N ALA A 130 -5.36 -1.98 6.13
CA ALA A 130 -6.48 -2.64 5.45
C ALA A 130 -7.62 -1.65 5.13
N SER A 131 -7.97 -0.78 6.09
CA SER A 131 -9.03 0.23 5.91
C SER A 131 -8.68 1.23 4.80
N LEU A 132 -7.44 1.71 4.78
CA LEU A 132 -6.94 2.55 3.69
C LEU A 132 -7.00 1.82 2.34
N GLY A 133 -6.69 0.52 2.31
CA GLY A 133 -6.84 -0.33 1.14
C GLY A 133 -8.27 -0.37 0.59
N VAL A 134 -9.27 -0.51 1.46
CA VAL A 134 -10.69 -0.48 1.07
C VAL A 134 -11.06 0.91 0.52
N VAL A 135 -10.66 1.99 1.21
CA VAL A 135 -10.89 3.37 0.74
C VAL A 135 -10.27 3.58 -0.66
N GLN A 136 -9.08 3.06 -0.91
CA GLN A 136 -8.42 3.17 -2.21
C GLN A 136 -9.21 2.50 -3.34
N LEU A 137 -9.85 1.35 -3.09
CA LEU A 137 -10.71 0.70 -4.09
C LEU A 137 -11.96 1.53 -4.40
N VAL A 138 -12.54 2.17 -3.39
CA VAL A 138 -13.67 3.09 -3.57
C VAL A 138 -13.25 4.30 -4.39
N VAL A 139 -12.13 4.93 -4.07
CA VAL A 139 -11.59 6.07 -4.84
C VAL A 139 -11.26 5.66 -6.28
N ALA A 140 -10.68 4.48 -6.49
CA ALA A 140 -10.38 3.96 -7.83
C ALA A 140 -11.66 3.72 -8.66
N GLY A 141 -12.69 3.12 -8.07
CA GLY A 141 -13.99 2.94 -8.72
C GLY A 141 -14.65 4.28 -9.06
N ALA A 142 -14.62 5.23 -8.13
CA ALA A 142 -15.15 6.59 -8.34
C ALA A 142 -14.41 7.33 -9.47
N MET A 143 -13.08 7.20 -9.55
CA MET A 143 -12.30 7.76 -10.66
C MET A 143 -12.81 7.27 -12.00
N ILE A 144 -13.03 5.97 -12.16
CA ILE A 144 -13.44 5.39 -13.45
C ILE A 144 -14.88 5.82 -13.76
N GLY A 145 -15.80 5.69 -12.80
CA GLY A 145 -17.20 6.10 -12.97
C GLY A 145 -17.39 7.59 -13.29
N LEU A 146 -16.48 8.45 -12.82
CA LEU A 146 -16.52 9.90 -13.03
C LEU A 146 -15.57 10.39 -14.14
N ARG A 147 -15.02 9.49 -14.96
CA ARG A 147 -14.13 9.81 -16.10
C ARG A 147 -12.83 10.53 -15.71
N LEU A 148 -12.20 10.04 -14.64
CA LEU A 148 -10.88 10.40 -14.12
C LEU A 148 -10.70 11.90 -13.82
N PRO A 149 -11.56 12.51 -12.99
CA PRO A 149 -11.42 13.93 -12.66
C PRO A 149 -10.09 14.16 -11.91
N PRO A 150 -9.40 15.29 -12.15
CA PRO A 150 -8.06 15.54 -11.61
C PRO A 150 -7.96 15.38 -10.09
N VAL A 151 -8.97 15.85 -9.35
CA VAL A 151 -9.02 15.74 -7.88
C VAL A 151 -8.99 14.28 -7.41
N LEU A 152 -9.77 13.40 -8.05
CA LEU A 152 -9.78 11.98 -7.66
C LEU A 152 -8.50 11.26 -8.07
N ARG A 153 -7.85 11.68 -9.17
CA ARG A 153 -6.52 11.16 -9.55
C ARG A 153 -5.48 11.48 -8.47
N SER A 154 -5.42 12.74 -8.05
CA SER A 154 -4.52 13.15 -6.96
C SER A 154 -4.85 12.46 -5.65
N LEU A 155 -6.15 12.31 -5.33
CA LEU A 155 -6.58 11.59 -4.13
C LEU A 155 -6.12 10.12 -4.19
N HIS A 156 -6.36 9.43 -5.30
CA HIS A 156 -5.94 8.04 -5.51
C HIS A 156 -4.43 7.86 -5.34
N GLU A 157 -3.63 8.76 -5.91
CA GLU A 157 -2.17 8.74 -5.72
C GLU A 157 -1.80 8.94 -4.23
N ALA A 158 -2.42 9.90 -3.55
CA ALA A 158 -2.16 10.20 -2.15
C ALA A 158 -2.56 9.07 -1.20
N THR A 159 -3.75 8.46 -1.37
CA THR A 159 -4.15 7.29 -0.57
C THR A 159 -3.31 6.06 -0.91
N GLY A 160 -2.87 5.89 -2.16
CA GLY A 160 -1.93 4.82 -2.55
C GLY A 160 -0.59 4.90 -1.80
N VAL A 161 0.01 6.10 -1.74
CA VAL A 161 1.22 6.34 -0.95
C VAL A 161 0.96 6.16 0.54
N SER A 162 -0.20 6.60 1.04
CA SER A 162 -0.59 6.43 2.45
C SER A 162 -0.71 4.97 2.86
N ILE A 163 -1.20 4.09 1.97
CA ILE A 163 -1.21 2.63 2.19
C ILE A 163 0.21 2.09 2.33
N TRP A 164 1.12 2.50 1.45
CA TRP A 164 2.52 2.07 1.53
C TRP A 164 3.17 2.52 2.86
N ILE A 165 2.95 3.78 3.27
CA ILE A 165 3.44 4.30 4.56
C ILE A 165 2.88 3.46 5.72
N ALA A 166 1.58 3.18 5.73
CA ALA A 166 0.95 2.38 6.77
C ALA A 166 1.47 0.93 6.80
N ALA A 167 1.67 0.31 5.64
CA ALA A 167 2.24 -1.04 5.52
C ALA A 167 3.71 -1.08 5.97
N PHE A 168 4.49 -0.06 5.64
CA PHE A 168 5.88 0.09 6.12
C PHE A 168 5.92 0.27 7.64
N ALA A 169 5.08 1.16 8.19
CA ALA A 169 4.97 1.36 9.63
C ALA A 169 4.57 0.07 10.35
N LEU A 170 3.60 -0.67 9.82
CA LEU A 170 3.21 -2.00 10.30
C LEU A 170 4.41 -2.97 10.31
N ALA A 171 5.14 -3.07 9.20
CA ALA A 171 6.32 -3.93 9.11
C ALA A 171 7.40 -3.56 10.12
N TYR A 172 7.61 -2.25 10.32
CA TYR A 172 8.58 -1.75 11.28
C TYR A 172 8.15 -2.03 12.73
N LEU A 173 6.88 -1.79 13.08
CA LEU A 173 6.31 -2.11 14.39
C LEU A 173 6.38 -3.62 14.69
N ALA A 174 6.01 -4.46 13.72
CA ALA A 174 6.10 -5.92 13.86
C ALA A 174 7.55 -6.39 14.06
N ARG A 175 8.53 -5.80 13.34
CA ARG A 175 9.95 -6.08 13.56
C ARG A 175 10.41 -5.73 14.97
N ARG A 176 10.00 -4.57 15.48
CA ARG A 176 10.37 -4.12 16.83
C ARG A 176 9.76 -5.00 17.91
N ALA A 177 8.51 -5.41 17.73
CA ALA A 177 7.83 -6.32 18.64
C ALA A 177 8.33 -7.77 18.56
N SER A 178 9.01 -8.17 17.49
CA SER A 178 9.68 -9.49 17.46
C SER A 178 11.06 -9.48 18.12
N GLY A 179 11.77 -8.34 18.08
CA GLY A 179 13.15 -8.24 18.60
C GLY A 179 13.25 -7.97 20.10
N ALA A 180 12.13 -7.73 20.78
CA ALA A 180 12.10 -7.59 22.24
C ALA A 180 11.78 -8.91 22.98
N ALA A 181 11.41 -9.96 22.24
CA ALA A 181 11.08 -11.28 22.77
C ALA A 181 12.28 -12.26 22.73
N SER A 182 13.48 -11.76 22.45
CA SER A 182 14.73 -12.50 22.30
C SER A 182 15.80 -11.94 23.21
#